data_AF-A0A9X3X0D2-F1
#
_entry.id   AF-A0A9X3X0D2-F1
#
_cell.length_a   1.000
_cell.length_b   1.000
_cell.length_c   1.000
_cell.angle_alpha   90.00
_cell.angle_beta   90.00
_cell.angle_gamma   90.00
#
_symmetry.space_group_name_H-M   'P 1'
#
loop_
_entity.id
_entity.type
_entity.pdbx_description
1 polymer ?
#
loop_
_entity_poly.entity_id
_entity_poly.type
_entity_poly.pdbx_seq_one_letter_code
_entity_poly.pdbx_strand_id
1 'polypeptide(L)'
;MLSFRLLEGVVLGTVLTLIGCGTAVDPGDFVESQALEPQGGSTKGTGGMNGLSPADYHANVTALVSALGVAAADPQNPSAVNPAIEATGLLATEGGREVFSYAARCTLPAGTQLTNGSGVYTGGGILTTTGSWPSAGLTTSQKEDALTCMVTHLNPFGAHVPFFLSGPSIAGTESSDAQGFTIEEAIWQVKLEGPNQTPIYYAWPRVDLLNTCGLVTSLTWVTRICGSALNTCGVQVRYDRATACTGSDGIFTCNGKPAVQTSLEESDLCILHLNVLGIGLL
;
A
#
# COMPACT_ATOMS: atom_id res chain seq x y z
N MET A 1 -8.32 10.19 54.59
CA MET A 1 -6.87 10.21 54.89
C MET A 1 -6.24 8.99 54.24
N LEU A 2 -5.74 9.13 53.00
CA LEU A 2 -4.98 8.07 52.33
C LEU A 2 -3.55 8.57 52.14
N SER A 3 -2.61 7.77 52.61
CA SER A 3 -1.19 8.07 52.78
C SER A 3 -0.45 7.92 51.45
N PHE A 4 0.20 9.00 50.98
CA PHE A 4 1.22 8.93 49.94
C PHE A 4 2.49 8.29 50.53
N ARG A 5 3.06 7.30 49.84
CA ARG A 5 4.44 6.84 50.08
C ARG A 5 5.27 7.16 48.83
N LEU A 6 6.20 8.10 48.99
CA LEU A 6 7.33 8.31 48.09
C LEU A 6 8.23 7.07 48.16
N LEU A 7 8.53 6.46 47.01
CA LEU A 7 9.69 5.60 46.87
C LEU A 7 10.74 6.35 46.04
N GLU A 8 11.81 6.72 46.72
CA GLU A 8 13.09 7.12 46.12
C GLU A 8 13.75 5.86 45.55
N GLY A 9 14.04 5.86 44.25
CA GLY A 9 14.62 4.74 43.52
C GLY A 9 15.98 5.11 42.93
N VAL A 10 17.02 4.61 43.58
CA VAL A 10 18.47 4.69 43.33
C VAL A 10 18.85 4.59 41.84
N VAL A 11 19.63 5.57 41.35
CA VAL A 11 20.33 5.52 40.06
C VAL A 11 21.63 4.73 40.23
N LEU A 12 21.66 3.48 39.75
CA LEU A 12 22.89 2.70 39.62
C LEU A 12 23.50 2.93 38.22
N GLY A 13 24.52 3.79 38.16
CA GLY A 13 25.34 3.96 36.98
C GLY A 13 26.22 2.74 36.75
N THR A 14 25.94 1.99 35.68
CA THR A 14 26.78 0.87 35.25
C THR A 14 27.61 1.32 34.05
N VAL A 15 28.88 1.63 34.28
CA VAL A 15 29.87 1.88 33.23
C VAL A 15 30.33 0.52 32.70
N LEU A 16 29.85 0.14 31.51
CA LEU A 16 30.34 -1.03 30.78
C LEU A 16 31.43 -0.60 29.80
N THR A 17 32.70 -0.77 30.18
CA THR A 17 33.84 -0.70 29.25
C THR A 17 34.03 -2.06 28.60
N LEU A 18 33.52 -2.25 27.38
CA LEU A 18 33.86 -3.38 26.52
C LEU A 18 35.00 -2.97 25.57
N ILE A 19 36.24 -3.24 26.00
CA ILE A 19 37.39 -3.28 25.11
C ILE A 19 37.41 -4.69 24.52
N GLY A 20 36.99 -4.81 23.26
CA GLY A 20 37.09 -6.03 22.47
C GLY A 20 37.68 -5.69 21.10
N CYS A 21 39.00 -5.80 20.97
CA CYS A 21 39.66 -5.88 19.65
C CYS A 21 39.35 -7.25 19.04
N GLY A 22 38.23 -7.32 18.32
CA GLY A 22 37.97 -8.38 17.36
C GLY A 22 38.67 -8.05 16.05
N THR A 23 39.43 -9.01 15.53
CA THR A 23 40.09 -8.96 14.22
C THR A 23 39.10 -8.53 13.14
N ALA A 24 39.48 -7.51 12.35
CA ALA A 24 38.76 -7.06 11.18
C ALA A 24 38.52 -8.26 10.25
N VAL A 25 37.26 -8.69 10.18
CA VAL A 25 36.79 -9.55 9.10
C VAL A 25 36.76 -8.65 7.88
N ASP A 26 37.51 -9.02 6.85
CA ASP A 26 37.54 -8.33 5.57
C ASP A 26 36.10 -8.22 5.03
N PRO A 27 35.51 -7.02 4.92
CA PRO A 27 34.17 -6.84 4.38
C PRO A 27 34.22 -6.93 2.85
N GLY A 28 34.71 -8.07 2.33
CA GLY A 28 34.57 -8.46 0.94
C GLY A 28 33.23 -9.17 0.76
N ASP A 29 32.46 -8.77 -0.25
CA ASP A 29 31.10 -9.23 -0.58
C ASP A 29 29.96 -8.73 0.31
N PHE A 30 29.91 -7.42 0.59
CA PHE A 30 28.62 -6.77 0.41
C PHE A 30 28.41 -6.69 -1.10
N VAL A 31 27.49 -7.51 -1.63
CA VAL A 31 27.02 -7.38 -3.00
C VAL A 31 26.57 -5.93 -3.14
N GLU A 32 27.35 -5.16 -3.90
CA GLU A 32 27.05 -3.76 -4.22
C GLU A 32 25.62 -3.75 -4.77
N SER A 33 24.71 -3.21 -3.96
CA SER A 33 23.32 -3.02 -4.35
C SER A 33 23.37 -2.14 -5.59
N GLN A 34 23.09 -2.76 -6.75
CA GLN A 34 23.14 -2.09 -8.04
C GLN A 34 22.44 -0.74 -7.91
N ALA A 35 23.18 0.34 -8.20
CA ALA A 35 22.65 1.69 -8.14
C ALA A 35 21.32 1.73 -8.91
N LEU A 36 20.26 2.08 -8.21
CA LEU A 36 18.93 2.25 -8.80
C LEU A 36 18.99 3.56 -9.60
N GLU A 37 19.38 3.45 -10.88
CA GLU A 37 19.36 4.59 -11.80
C GLU A 37 17.93 5.15 -11.91
N PRO A 38 17.71 6.47 -11.76
CA PRO A 38 16.40 7.08 -11.88
C PRO A 38 15.89 6.92 -13.32
N GLN A 39 14.84 6.11 -13.52
CA GLN A 39 14.37 5.76 -14.87
C GLN A 39 13.31 6.69 -15.45
N GLY A 40 13.05 7.85 -14.85
CA GLY A 40 11.98 8.75 -15.27
C GLY A 40 10.58 8.22 -14.89
N GLY A 41 9.73 9.09 -14.35
CA GLY A 41 8.35 8.73 -14.00
C GLY A 41 7.42 8.68 -15.22
N SER A 42 6.33 7.92 -15.13
CA SER A 42 5.29 7.97 -16.17
C SER A 42 4.70 9.36 -16.29
N THR A 43 4.46 9.81 -17.51
CA THR A 43 3.64 11.00 -17.78
C THR A 43 2.14 10.69 -17.83
N LYS A 44 1.76 9.41 -17.69
CA LYS A 44 0.37 8.94 -17.72
C LYS A 44 0.02 8.23 -16.42
N GLY A 45 -1.04 8.69 -15.77
CA GLY A 45 -1.46 8.09 -14.52
C GLY A 45 -2.56 8.87 -13.83
N THR A 46 -2.65 8.72 -12.52
CA THR A 46 -3.60 9.48 -11.71
C THR A 46 -3.00 9.80 -10.35
N GLY A 47 -3.30 10.99 -9.84
CA GLY A 47 -2.96 11.35 -8.47
C GLY A 47 -3.89 10.66 -7.47
N GLY A 48 -3.38 10.44 -6.27
CA GLY A 48 -4.13 9.86 -5.16
C GLY A 48 -3.63 10.38 -3.82
N MET A 49 -4.40 10.05 -2.77
CA MET A 49 -3.99 10.21 -1.38
C MET A 49 -4.00 8.83 -0.73
N ASN A 50 -2.90 8.44 -0.10
CA ASN A 50 -2.93 7.25 0.74
C ASN A 50 -3.55 7.59 2.11
N GLY A 51 -3.57 6.61 3.00
CA GLY A 51 -4.14 6.77 4.34
C GLY A 51 -4.97 5.58 4.79
N LEU A 52 -5.15 4.55 3.95
CA LEU A 52 -5.86 3.35 4.35
C LEU A 52 -5.06 2.63 5.45
N SER A 53 -5.69 2.40 6.60
CA SER A 53 -5.11 1.65 7.71
C SER A 53 -4.80 0.20 7.28
N PRO A 54 -3.54 -0.26 7.40
CA PRO A 54 -3.20 -1.66 7.14
C PRO A 54 -3.97 -2.63 8.04
N ALA A 55 -4.20 -2.25 9.30
CA ALA A 55 -4.94 -3.09 10.25
C ALA A 55 -6.38 -3.31 9.78
N ASP A 56 -7.06 -2.25 9.36
CA ASP A 56 -8.43 -2.34 8.86
C ASP A 56 -8.49 -3.09 7.52
N TYR A 57 -7.55 -2.83 6.62
CA TYR A 57 -7.45 -3.55 5.35
C TYR A 57 -7.28 -5.05 5.56
N HIS A 58 -6.29 -5.48 6.35
CA HIS A 58 -6.01 -6.91 6.56
C HIS A 58 -7.11 -7.61 7.36
N ALA A 59 -7.77 -6.91 8.29
CA ALA A 59 -8.92 -7.45 9.01
C ALA A 59 -10.13 -7.71 8.09
N ASN A 60 -10.24 -6.97 6.98
CA ASN A 60 -11.42 -7.02 6.09
C ASN A 60 -11.13 -7.60 4.70
N VAL A 61 -9.89 -7.94 4.35
CA VAL A 61 -9.51 -8.33 2.97
C VAL A 61 -10.27 -9.56 2.46
N THR A 62 -10.59 -10.53 3.32
CA THR A 62 -11.35 -11.72 2.93
C THR A 62 -12.79 -11.36 2.54
N ALA A 63 -13.45 -10.49 3.33
CA ALA A 63 -14.79 -10.00 3.02
C ALA A 63 -14.77 -9.11 1.76
N LEU A 64 -13.73 -8.28 1.60
CA LEU A 64 -13.51 -7.48 0.41
C LEU A 64 -13.37 -8.34 -0.85
N VAL A 65 -12.54 -9.38 -0.84
CA VAL A 65 -12.36 -10.28 -2.00
C VAL A 65 -13.69 -10.95 -2.41
N SER A 66 -14.52 -11.28 -1.42
CA SER A 66 -15.87 -11.80 -1.63
C SER A 66 -16.78 -10.74 -2.26
N ALA A 67 -16.78 -9.51 -1.72
CA ALA A 67 -17.57 -8.38 -2.23
C ALA A 67 -17.19 -8.00 -3.67
N LEU A 68 -15.90 -8.00 -4.02
CA LEU A 68 -15.45 -7.78 -5.40
C LEU A 68 -15.94 -8.87 -6.36
N GLY A 69 -16.37 -10.03 -5.86
CA GLY A 69 -16.92 -11.13 -6.67
C GLY A 69 -18.37 -10.99 -7.08
N VAL A 70 -19.07 -9.96 -6.61
CA VAL A 70 -20.46 -9.66 -6.97
C VAL A 70 -20.59 -8.25 -7.53
N ALA A 71 -21.70 -7.94 -8.18
CA ALA A 71 -22.00 -6.59 -8.66
C ALA A 71 -22.03 -5.61 -7.48
N ALA A 72 -21.43 -4.43 -7.66
CA ALA A 72 -21.36 -3.42 -6.62
C ALA A 72 -22.70 -2.75 -6.34
N ALA A 73 -23.49 -2.51 -7.40
CA ALA A 73 -24.80 -1.88 -7.30
C ALA A 73 -25.90 -2.94 -7.14
N ASP A 74 -26.98 -2.56 -6.45
CA ASP A 74 -28.20 -3.35 -6.41
C ASP A 74 -28.88 -3.35 -7.80
N PRO A 75 -29.17 -4.53 -8.39
CA PRO A 75 -29.88 -4.63 -9.66
C PRO A 75 -31.26 -3.95 -9.66
N GLN A 76 -31.90 -3.79 -8.50
CA GLN A 76 -33.19 -3.12 -8.33
C GLN A 76 -33.06 -1.63 -8.03
N ASN A 77 -31.89 -1.20 -7.54
CA ASN A 77 -31.60 0.19 -7.23
C ASN A 77 -30.11 0.50 -7.53
N PRO A 78 -29.77 0.95 -8.75
CA PRO A 78 -28.38 1.17 -9.17
C PRO A 78 -27.58 2.19 -8.35
N SER A 79 -28.26 2.99 -7.51
CA SER A 79 -27.61 3.93 -6.59
C SER A 79 -27.33 3.34 -5.20
N ALA A 80 -27.82 2.15 -4.90
CA ALA A 80 -27.59 1.45 -3.64
C ALA A 80 -26.48 0.39 -3.76
N VAL A 81 -25.77 0.15 -2.66
CA VAL A 81 -24.85 -0.99 -2.55
C VAL A 81 -25.65 -2.28 -2.64
N ASN A 82 -25.14 -3.25 -3.38
CA ASN A 82 -25.76 -4.56 -3.53
C ASN A 82 -25.88 -5.28 -2.16
N PRO A 83 -27.08 -5.80 -1.79
CA PRO A 83 -27.26 -6.56 -0.54
C PRO A 83 -26.31 -7.77 -0.40
N ALA A 84 -25.85 -8.36 -1.51
CA ALA A 84 -24.86 -9.44 -1.49
C ALA A 84 -23.49 -8.99 -0.95
N ILE A 85 -23.12 -7.71 -1.14
CA ILE A 85 -21.92 -7.13 -0.52
C ILE A 85 -22.15 -6.95 0.98
N GLU A 86 -23.31 -6.45 1.39
CA GLU A 86 -23.64 -6.29 2.82
C GLU A 86 -23.60 -7.63 3.55
N ALA A 87 -24.08 -8.69 2.92
CA ALA A 87 -24.05 -10.06 3.45
C ALA A 87 -22.64 -10.62 3.68
N THR A 88 -21.59 -10.05 3.07
CA THR A 88 -20.20 -10.44 3.36
C THR A 88 -19.72 -9.97 4.73
N GLY A 89 -20.45 -9.05 5.38
CA GLY A 89 -20.04 -8.43 6.63
C GLY A 89 -19.03 -7.29 6.47
N LEU A 90 -18.55 -7.01 5.25
CA LEU A 90 -17.57 -5.95 4.98
C LEU A 90 -18.01 -4.59 5.50
N LEU A 91 -19.30 -4.26 5.42
CA LEU A 91 -19.81 -2.93 5.80
C LEU A 91 -20.27 -2.83 7.26
N ALA A 92 -20.11 -3.91 8.04
CA ALA A 92 -20.59 -3.98 9.42
C ALA A 92 -19.77 -3.10 10.39
N THR A 93 -18.49 -2.87 10.09
CA THR A 93 -17.57 -2.09 10.94
C THR A 93 -17.14 -0.81 10.25
N GLU A 94 -16.62 0.14 11.02
CA GLU A 94 -16.04 1.38 10.47
C GLU A 94 -14.86 1.11 9.56
N GLY A 95 -13.89 0.32 10.00
CA GLY A 95 -12.73 -0.07 9.18
C GLY A 95 -13.13 -0.79 7.90
N GLY A 96 -14.14 -1.67 7.94
CA GLY A 96 -14.63 -2.34 6.73
C GLY A 96 -15.33 -1.38 5.74
N ARG A 97 -16.05 -0.36 6.24
CA ARG A 97 -16.61 0.71 5.40
C ARG A 97 -15.51 1.59 4.79
N GLU A 98 -14.45 1.88 5.53
CA GLU A 98 -13.28 2.59 4.99
C GLU A 98 -12.61 1.79 3.87
N VAL A 99 -12.37 0.50 4.10
CA VAL A 99 -11.83 -0.42 3.09
C VAL A 99 -12.71 -0.43 1.84
N PHE A 100 -14.03 -0.50 1.99
CA PHE A 100 -14.95 -0.43 0.85
C PHE A 100 -14.93 0.94 0.14
N SER A 101 -14.72 2.04 0.86
CA SER A 101 -14.56 3.37 0.28
C SER A 101 -13.33 3.46 -0.63
N TYR A 102 -12.19 2.91 -0.20
CA TYR A 102 -11.00 2.81 -1.05
C TYR A 102 -11.22 1.85 -2.22
N ALA A 103 -11.89 0.71 -2.02
CA ALA A 103 -12.25 -0.20 -3.11
C ALA A 103 -13.11 0.52 -4.16
N ALA A 104 -14.13 1.27 -3.74
CA ALA A 104 -14.98 2.09 -4.61
C ALA A 104 -14.16 3.11 -5.41
N ARG A 105 -13.26 3.86 -4.75
CA ARG A 105 -12.36 4.81 -5.43
C ARG A 105 -11.50 4.13 -6.51
N CYS A 106 -10.91 2.98 -6.18
CA CYS A 106 -10.09 2.22 -7.11
C CYS A 106 -10.88 1.70 -8.32
N THR A 107 -12.09 1.16 -8.08
CA THR A 107 -12.71 0.23 -9.03
C THR A 107 -13.98 0.72 -9.71
N LEU A 108 -14.78 1.58 -9.05
CA LEU A 108 -15.99 2.11 -9.66
C LEU A 108 -15.63 3.21 -10.67
N PRO A 109 -16.40 3.33 -11.77
CA PRO A 109 -16.25 4.45 -12.69
C PRO A 109 -16.33 5.79 -11.98
N ALA A 110 -15.53 6.77 -12.44
CA ALA A 110 -15.47 8.10 -11.85
C ALA A 110 -16.87 8.73 -11.73
N GLY A 111 -17.20 9.27 -10.56
CA GLY A 111 -18.47 9.92 -10.29
C GLY A 111 -19.64 8.99 -9.97
N THR A 112 -19.48 7.67 -10.11
CA THR A 112 -20.46 6.69 -9.62
C THR A 112 -20.58 6.82 -8.10
N GLN A 113 -21.80 6.83 -7.58
CA GLN A 113 -22.06 6.85 -6.15
C GLN A 113 -22.96 5.69 -5.77
N LEU A 114 -22.53 4.91 -4.79
CA LEU A 114 -23.33 3.89 -4.16
C LEU A 114 -23.57 4.28 -2.70
N THR A 115 -24.79 4.10 -2.22
CA THR A 115 -25.14 4.34 -0.82
C THR A 115 -25.56 3.07 -0.12
N ASN A 116 -25.15 2.92 1.13
CA ASN A 116 -25.91 2.14 2.08
C ASN A 116 -26.30 3.07 3.23
N GLY A 117 -27.27 2.69 4.07
CA GLY A 117 -27.76 3.57 5.16
C GLY A 117 -26.67 4.08 6.11
N SER A 118 -25.44 3.59 6.01
CA SER A 118 -24.26 3.99 6.79
C SER A 118 -23.28 4.92 6.06
N GLY A 119 -23.40 5.16 4.76
CA GLY A 119 -22.46 6.01 4.04
C GLY A 119 -22.64 6.04 2.52
N VAL A 120 -21.90 6.95 1.88
CA VAL A 120 -21.81 7.10 0.43
C VAL A 120 -20.40 6.73 -0.03
N TYR A 121 -20.31 5.87 -1.04
CA TYR A 121 -19.06 5.39 -1.61
C TYR A 121 -18.94 5.89 -3.05
N THR A 122 -17.93 6.71 -3.29
CA THR A 122 -17.74 7.40 -4.58
C THR A 122 -16.63 6.76 -5.39
N GLY A 123 -16.93 6.46 -6.65
CA GLY A 123 -15.98 5.96 -7.63
C GLY A 123 -14.99 7.03 -8.07
N GLY A 124 -13.71 6.64 -8.08
CA GLY A 124 -12.61 7.48 -8.53
C GLY A 124 -12.20 7.19 -9.98
N GLY A 125 -12.65 6.08 -10.56
CA GLY A 125 -12.27 5.67 -11.91
C GLY A 125 -10.77 5.43 -12.08
N ILE A 126 -10.07 5.05 -11.00
CA ILE A 126 -8.61 4.85 -11.02
C ILE A 126 -8.22 3.69 -11.93
N LEU A 127 -8.99 2.60 -11.91
CA LEU A 127 -8.70 1.42 -12.73
C LEU A 127 -9.54 1.42 -14.02
N THR A 128 -8.88 1.19 -15.15
CA THR A 128 -9.53 1.04 -16.45
C THR A 128 -10.15 -0.34 -16.63
N THR A 129 -9.67 -1.34 -15.88
CA THR A 129 -10.05 -2.75 -16.04
C THR A 129 -11.33 -3.13 -15.30
N THR A 130 -11.84 -2.30 -14.40
CA THR A 130 -12.91 -2.67 -13.44
C THR A 130 -14.24 -1.96 -13.69
N GLY A 131 -14.40 -1.24 -14.81
CA GLY A 131 -15.60 -0.43 -15.08
C GLY A 131 -16.93 -1.20 -15.12
N SER A 132 -16.90 -2.52 -15.24
CA SER A 132 -18.09 -3.39 -15.17
C SER A 132 -18.56 -3.71 -13.75
N TRP A 133 -17.79 -3.37 -12.70
CA TRP A 133 -18.12 -3.74 -11.32
C TRP A 133 -19.52 -3.33 -10.85
N PRO A 134 -20.09 -2.17 -11.25
CA PRO A 134 -21.45 -1.80 -10.87
C PRO A 134 -22.49 -2.87 -11.22
N SER A 135 -22.33 -3.58 -12.35
CA SER A 135 -23.33 -4.52 -12.87
C SER A 135 -22.91 -5.98 -12.83
N ALA A 136 -21.63 -6.29 -12.60
CA ALA A 136 -21.12 -7.65 -12.54
C ALA A 136 -19.95 -7.79 -11.55
N GLY A 137 -19.78 -8.99 -10.98
CA GLY A 137 -18.59 -9.31 -10.20
C GLY A 137 -17.31 -9.24 -11.03
N LEU A 138 -16.20 -8.86 -10.38
CA LEU A 138 -14.89 -8.83 -11.00
C LEU A 138 -14.32 -10.24 -11.19
N THR A 139 -13.67 -10.46 -12.33
CA THR A 139 -12.81 -11.62 -12.57
C THR A 139 -11.60 -11.61 -11.65
N THR A 140 -10.92 -12.75 -11.49
CA THR A 140 -9.72 -12.86 -10.64
C THR A 140 -8.65 -11.82 -10.98
N SER A 141 -8.36 -11.60 -12.28
CA SER A 141 -7.37 -10.59 -12.70
C SER A 141 -7.80 -9.16 -12.32
N GLN A 142 -9.09 -8.84 -12.47
CA GLN A 142 -9.61 -7.53 -12.09
C GLN A 142 -9.61 -7.33 -10.56
N LYS A 143 -9.80 -8.40 -9.78
CA LYS A 143 -9.65 -8.36 -8.32
C LYS A 143 -8.20 -8.11 -7.92
N GLU A 144 -7.25 -8.78 -8.58
CA GLU A 144 -5.82 -8.54 -8.36
C GLU A 144 -5.44 -7.08 -8.66
N ASP A 145 -5.94 -6.49 -9.75
CA ASP A 145 -5.76 -5.07 -10.07
C ASP A 145 -6.36 -4.17 -8.96
N ALA A 146 -7.59 -4.46 -8.52
CA ALA A 146 -8.26 -3.75 -7.44
C ALA A 146 -7.45 -3.77 -6.14
N LEU A 147 -7.01 -4.95 -5.71
CA LEU A 147 -6.20 -5.12 -4.51
C LEU A 147 -4.82 -4.47 -4.65
N THR A 148 -4.24 -4.50 -5.86
CA THR A 148 -2.99 -3.80 -6.16
C THR A 148 -3.15 -2.29 -6.01
N CYS A 149 -4.23 -1.70 -6.53
CA CYS A 149 -4.56 -0.31 -6.27
C CYS A 149 -4.75 -0.04 -4.76
N MET A 150 -5.45 -0.92 -4.04
CA MET A 150 -5.68 -0.69 -2.61
C MET A 150 -4.40 -0.78 -1.76
N VAL A 151 -3.47 -1.69 -2.07
CA VAL A 151 -2.23 -1.83 -1.28
C VAL A 151 -1.33 -0.59 -1.40
N THR A 152 -1.40 0.15 -2.52
CA THR A 152 -0.65 1.41 -2.66
C THR A 152 -1.17 2.53 -1.75
N HIS A 153 -2.43 2.45 -1.33
CA HIS A 153 -3.03 3.41 -0.41
C HIS A 153 -2.75 3.10 1.06
N LEU A 154 -2.10 1.97 1.38
CA LEU A 154 -1.82 1.60 2.76
C LEU A 154 -0.81 2.55 3.41
N ASN A 155 -1.13 3.01 4.62
CA ASN A 155 -0.25 3.84 5.43
C ASN A 155 -0.40 3.50 6.92
N PRO A 156 0.64 2.94 7.58
CA PRO A 156 0.57 2.55 8.98
C PRO A 156 0.60 3.73 9.95
N PHE A 157 0.94 4.94 9.49
CA PHE A 157 1.16 6.11 10.33
C PHE A 157 -0.02 7.08 10.33
N GLY A 158 -1.12 6.77 9.63
CA GLY A 158 -2.31 7.61 9.55
C GLY A 158 -2.11 8.95 8.83
N ALA A 159 -0.93 9.17 8.24
CA ALA A 159 -0.69 10.32 7.39
C ALA A 159 -1.45 10.16 6.06
N HIS A 160 -1.84 11.29 5.47
CA HIS A 160 -2.40 11.33 4.13
C HIS A 160 -1.35 11.95 3.22
N VAL A 161 -0.65 11.10 2.48
CA VAL A 161 0.45 11.53 1.62
C VAL A 161 -0.02 11.48 0.17
N PRO A 162 0.11 12.61 -0.57
CA PRO A 162 -0.11 12.63 -2.00
C PRO A 162 0.83 11.66 -2.71
N PHE A 163 0.32 10.97 -3.71
CA PHE A 163 1.14 10.09 -4.53
C PHE A 163 0.58 10.00 -5.94
N PHE A 164 1.43 9.57 -6.86
CA PHE A 164 1.07 9.36 -8.26
C PHE A 164 1.08 7.87 -8.58
N LEU A 165 0.00 7.41 -9.21
CA LEU A 165 -0.18 6.04 -9.68
C LEU A 165 0.02 5.97 -11.18
N SER A 166 0.79 4.98 -11.63
CA SER A 166 0.94 4.65 -13.05
C SER A 166 0.95 3.14 -13.26
N GLY A 167 0.66 2.71 -14.49
CA GLY A 167 0.66 1.30 -14.85
C GLY A 167 -0.37 0.98 -15.94
N PRO A 168 -0.32 -0.22 -16.53
CA PRO A 168 -1.22 -0.60 -17.64
C PRO A 168 -2.71 -0.55 -17.28
N SER A 169 -3.06 -0.82 -16.02
CA SER A 169 -4.45 -0.83 -15.53
C SER A 169 -4.89 0.51 -14.94
N ILE A 170 -4.00 1.49 -14.81
CA ILE A 170 -4.30 2.81 -14.23
C ILE A 170 -4.88 3.74 -15.31
N ALA A 171 -5.98 4.40 -15.00
CA ALA A 171 -6.57 5.44 -15.82
C ALA A 171 -5.70 6.69 -15.78
N GLY A 172 -5.45 7.29 -16.95
CA GLY A 172 -4.72 8.55 -17.07
C GLY A 172 -4.88 9.16 -18.44
N THR A 173 -4.97 10.50 -18.50
CA THR A 173 -4.78 11.28 -19.72
C THR A 173 -3.31 11.71 -19.80
N GLU A 174 -2.80 12.09 -20.97
CA GLU A 174 -1.43 12.61 -21.14
C GLU A 174 -1.17 13.94 -20.40
N SER A 175 -2.05 14.35 -19.48
CA SER A 175 -2.10 15.67 -18.83
C SER A 175 -2.27 15.63 -17.31
N SER A 176 -2.31 14.45 -16.67
CA SER A 176 -2.16 14.35 -15.22
C SER A 176 -0.67 14.40 -14.92
N ASP A 177 -0.07 15.58 -15.11
CA ASP A 177 1.36 15.77 -14.99
C ASP A 177 1.85 15.23 -13.65
N ALA A 178 2.74 14.23 -13.69
CA ALA A 178 3.49 13.75 -12.53
C ALA A 178 4.45 14.83 -11.95
N GLN A 179 4.24 16.10 -12.30
CA GLN A 179 5.00 17.25 -11.82
C GLN A 179 4.94 17.27 -10.28
N GLY A 180 6.10 17.20 -9.65
CA GLY A 180 6.26 17.07 -8.19
C GLY A 180 6.53 15.65 -7.73
N PHE A 181 6.00 14.63 -8.41
CA PHE A 181 6.16 13.21 -8.05
C PHE A 181 7.40 12.58 -8.71
N THR A 182 8.59 13.11 -8.40
CA THR A 182 9.85 12.72 -9.05
C THR A 182 10.48 11.46 -8.46
N ILE A 183 10.04 11.01 -7.28
CA ILE A 183 10.64 9.89 -6.57
C ILE A 183 9.83 8.62 -6.83
N GLU A 184 10.39 7.68 -7.58
CA GLU A 184 9.76 6.38 -7.82
C GLU A 184 9.82 5.54 -6.53
N GLU A 185 8.67 5.25 -5.94
CA GLU A 185 8.64 4.54 -4.67
C GLU A 185 8.80 3.03 -4.85
N ALA A 186 7.87 2.40 -5.55
CA ALA A 186 7.83 0.96 -5.75
C ALA A 186 6.95 0.56 -6.93
N ILE A 187 7.18 -0.66 -7.41
CA ILE A 187 6.25 -1.39 -8.26
C ILE A 187 5.49 -2.39 -7.37
N TRP A 188 4.18 -2.51 -7.59
CA TRP A 188 3.24 -3.25 -6.77
C TRP A 188 2.50 -4.28 -7.60
N GLN A 189 2.25 -5.44 -6.99
CA GLN A 189 1.37 -6.46 -7.55
C GLN A 189 0.76 -7.29 -6.44
N VAL A 190 -0.53 -7.59 -6.57
CA VAL A 190 -1.21 -8.57 -5.72
C VAL A 190 -1.55 -9.80 -6.53
N LYS A 191 -1.34 -10.98 -5.94
CA LYS A 191 -1.74 -12.28 -6.53
C LYS A 191 -2.76 -12.96 -5.64
N LEU A 192 -3.80 -13.52 -6.26
CA LEU A 192 -4.73 -14.46 -5.66
C LEU A 192 -4.45 -15.85 -6.24
N GLU A 193 -4.15 -16.85 -5.41
CA GLU A 193 -4.03 -18.24 -5.91
C GLU A 193 -5.39 -18.98 -5.97
N GLY A 194 -6.45 -18.32 -5.50
CA GLY A 194 -7.83 -18.76 -5.67
C GLY A 194 -8.83 -17.68 -5.25
N PRO A 195 -10.13 -17.86 -5.53
CA PRO A 195 -11.16 -16.85 -5.30
C PRO A 195 -11.39 -16.49 -3.82
N ASN A 196 -10.97 -17.34 -2.89
CA ASN A 196 -11.13 -17.16 -1.43
C ASN A 196 -9.80 -17.28 -0.67
N GLN A 197 -8.68 -17.10 -1.35
CA GLN A 197 -7.37 -17.21 -0.72
C GLN A 197 -6.84 -15.86 -0.27
N THR A 198 -6.02 -15.89 0.78
CA THR A 198 -5.28 -14.73 1.25
C THR A 198 -4.41 -14.19 0.12
N PRO A 199 -4.46 -12.88 -0.18
CA PRO A 199 -3.63 -12.32 -1.23
C PRO A 199 -2.15 -12.38 -0.86
N ILE A 200 -1.30 -12.56 -1.87
CA ILE A 200 0.15 -12.41 -1.75
C ILE A 200 0.51 -11.03 -2.32
N TYR A 201 1.22 -10.23 -1.53
CA TYR A 201 1.60 -8.87 -1.91
C TYR A 201 3.05 -8.85 -2.36
N TYR A 202 3.32 -8.36 -3.57
CA TYR A 202 4.67 -8.13 -4.06
C TYR A 202 4.95 -6.64 -4.12
N ALA A 203 6.09 -6.24 -3.56
CA ALA A 203 6.60 -4.89 -3.66
C ALA A 203 8.05 -4.95 -4.16
N TRP A 204 8.34 -4.25 -5.24
CA TRP A 204 9.71 -4.02 -5.74
C TRP A 204 10.08 -2.56 -5.47
N PRO A 205 10.87 -2.28 -4.42
CA PRO A 205 11.35 -0.94 -4.13
C PRO A 205 12.10 -0.35 -5.34
N ARG A 206 11.85 0.93 -5.64
CA ARG A 206 12.48 1.66 -6.75
C ARG A 206 13.47 2.70 -6.32
N VAL A 207 13.43 3.06 -5.05
CA VAL A 207 14.39 3.93 -4.39
C VAL A 207 15.14 3.18 -3.32
N ASP A 208 16.41 3.52 -3.21
CA ASP A 208 17.18 3.15 -2.05
C ASP A 208 16.83 4.14 -0.93
N LEU A 209 15.78 3.85 -0.15
CA LEU A 209 15.43 4.72 0.98
C LEU A 209 16.56 4.77 2.03
N LEU A 210 17.61 3.92 1.96
CA LEU A 210 18.76 4.07 2.84
C LEU A 210 19.52 5.33 2.46
N ASN A 211 19.70 5.56 1.17
CA ASN A 211 20.35 6.76 0.65
C ASN A 211 19.47 8.00 0.79
N THR A 212 18.14 7.88 0.75
CA THR A 212 17.22 9.03 0.86
C THR A 212 16.78 9.33 2.29
N CYS A 213 16.47 8.31 3.09
CA CYS A 213 15.89 8.43 4.43
C CYS A 213 16.81 7.90 5.54
N GLY A 214 18.02 7.42 5.22
CA GLY A 214 18.99 6.91 6.19
C GLY A 214 18.64 5.55 6.80
N LEU A 215 17.55 4.90 6.37
CA LEU A 215 17.02 3.66 6.94
C LEU A 215 16.22 2.86 5.89
N VAL A 216 16.75 1.71 5.43
CA VAL A 216 15.92 0.65 4.84
C VAL A 216 16.36 -0.70 5.33
N THR A 217 15.38 -1.42 5.84
CA THR A 217 15.41 -2.87 5.88
C THR A 217 14.11 -3.35 5.28
N SER A 218 14.01 -4.64 4.94
CA SER A 218 12.72 -5.23 4.56
C SER A 218 11.62 -4.98 5.62
N LEU A 219 11.99 -4.64 6.87
CA LEU A 219 11.05 -4.29 7.94
C LEU A 219 10.25 -3.01 7.68
N THR A 220 10.81 -1.97 7.04
CA THR A 220 10.06 -0.72 6.79
C THR A 220 8.96 -0.96 5.76
N TRP A 221 9.28 -1.68 4.69
CA TRP A 221 8.31 -2.13 3.70
C TRP A 221 7.25 -3.06 4.29
N VAL A 222 7.66 -4.02 5.11
CA VAL A 222 6.73 -4.89 5.85
C VAL A 222 5.82 -4.06 6.76
N THR A 223 6.35 -3.04 7.45
CA THR A 223 5.56 -2.15 8.31
C THR A 223 4.55 -1.34 7.51
N ARG A 224 4.96 -0.78 6.37
CA ARG A 224 4.06 -0.04 5.48
C ARG A 224 2.86 -0.89 5.08
N ILE A 225 3.11 -2.13 4.68
CA ILE A 225 2.09 -2.98 4.05
C ILE A 225 1.30 -3.76 5.09
N CYS A 226 1.94 -4.31 6.11
CA CYS A 226 1.30 -5.11 7.15
C CYS A 226 0.86 -4.31 8.39
N GLY A 227 1.29 -3.05 8.53
CA GLY A 227 1.03 -2.27 9.75
C GLY A 227 1.93 -2.61 10.94
N SER A 228 2.89 -3.53 10.77
CA SER A 228 3.81 -3.95 11.82
C SER A 228 5.13 -4.44 11.24
N ALA A 229 6.18 -4.50 12.05
CA ALA A 229 7.47 -5.04 11.63
C ALA A 229 7.46 -6.56 11.38
N LEU A 230 6.41 -7.27 11.80
CA LEU A 230 6.24 -8.69 11.56
C LEU A 230 5.47 -8.90 10.24
N ASN A 231 6.00 -9.77 9.38
CA ASN A 231 5.36 -10.12 8.13
C ASN A 231 4.24 -11.16 8.35
N THR A 232 3.17 -10.73 9.01
CA THR A 232 1.97 -11.55 9.22
C THR A 232 0.99 -11.47 8.07
N CYS A 233 1.17 -10.51 7.15
CA CYS A 233 0.25 -10.27 6.04
C CYS A 233 0.66 -10.92 4.71
N GLY A 234 1.79 -11.65 4.66
CA GLY A 234 2.20 -12.37 3.45
C GLY A 234 2.80 -11.49 2.37
N VAL A 235 3.45 -10.39 2.75
CA VAL A 235 4.18 -9.54 1.81
C VAL A 235 5.51 -10.16 1.39
N GLN A 236 5.90 -9.96 0.14
CA GLN A 236 7.19 -10.33 -0.42
C GLN A 236 7.85 -9.08 -0.99
N VAL A 237 8.81 -8.53 -0.23
CA VAL A 237 9.67 -7.44 -0.68
C VAL A 237 10.74 -8.05 -1.59
N ARG A 238 10.78 -7.65 -2.86
CA ARG A 238 11.60 -8.26 -3.89
C ARG A 238 12.59 -7.26 -4.48
N TYR A 239 13.83 -7.70 -4.64
CA TYR A 239 14.92 -6.89 -5.21
C TYR A 239 15.37 -7.39 -6.60
N ASP A 240 14.67 -8.38 -7.15
CA ASP A 240 14.95 -9.01 -8.44
C ASP A 240 14.16 -8.36 -9.60
N ARG A 241 13.91 -7.06 -9.52
CA ARG A 241 13.10 -6.30 -10.51
C ARG A 241 13.60 -6.54 -11.94
N ALA A 242 14.91 -6.58 -12.15
CA ALA A 242 15.52 -6.77 -13.48
C ALA A 242 15.14 -8.10 -14.16
N THR A 243 14.83 -9.14 -13.38
CA THR A 243 14.41 -10.45 -13.90
C THR A 243 12.91 -10.69 -13.77
N ALA A 244 12.27 -10.09 -12.76
CA ALA A 244 10.85 -10.29 -12.48
C ALA A 244 9.95 -9.36 -13.30
N CYS A 245 10.44 -8.18 -13.68
CA CYS A 245 9.66 -7.13 -14.31
C CYS A 245 10.25 -6.67 -15.64
N THR A 246 9.37 -6.29 -16.57
CA THR A 246 9.70 -5.62 -17.82
C THR A 246 8.86 -4.35 -17.95
N GLY A 247 9.34 -3.41 -18.76
CA GLY A 247 8.70 -2.11 -18.97
C GLY A 247 9.58 -0.92 -18.57
N SER A 248 9.07 0.28 -18.79
CA SER A 248 9.70 1.56 -18.47
C SER A 248 8.62 2.63 -18.25
N ASP A 249 9.01 3.82 -17.77
CA ASP A 249 8.14 5.01 -17.73
C ASP A 249 6.83 4.75 -16.98
N GLY A 250 6.91 4.10 -15.82
CA GLY A 250 5.79 3.71 -14.95
C GLY A 250 4.80 2.69 -15.54
N ILE A 251 5.07 2.12 -16.71
CA ILE A 251 4.27 1.04 -17.30
C ILE A 251 5.03 -0.27 -17.14
N PHE A 252 4.63 -1.07 -16.14
CA PHE A 252 5.32 -2.30 -15.78
C PHE A 252 4.45 -3.54 -15.92
N THR A 253 5.09 -4.63 -16.33
CA THR A 253 4.58 -6.00 -16.23
C THR A 253 5.55 -6.80 -15.36
N CYS A 254 5.07 -7.33 -14.24
CA CYS A 254 5.87 -8.15 -13.33
C CYS A 254 5.28 -9.55 -13.24
N ASN A 255 6.12 -10.58 -13.22
CA ASN A 255 5.71 -11.99 -13.24
C ASN A 255 4.68 -12.29 -14.36
N GLY A 256 4.79 -11.61 -15.52
CA GLY A 256 3.88 -11.78 -16.65
C GLY A 256 2.49 -11.14 -16.49
N LYS A 257 2.25 -10.33 -15.45
CA LYS A 257 0.98 -9.62 -15.22
C LYS A 257 1.21 -8.11 -15.09
N PRO A 258 0.20 -7.27 -15.37
CA PRO A 258 0.26 -5.84 -15.10
C PRO A 258 0.68 -5.55 -13.66
N ALA A 259 1.44 -4.47 -13.48
CA ALA A 259 1.86 -3.97 -12.19
C ALA A 259 1.61 -2.46 -12.12
N VAL A 260 1.46 -1.96 -10.90
CA VAL A 260 1.24 -0.55 -10.62
C VAL A 260 2.51 0.03 -10.06
N GLN A 261 2.93 1.20 -10.52
CA GLN A 261 4.00 1.97 -9.90
C GLN A 261 3.42 3.14 -9.10
N THR A 262 4.00 3.38 -7.93
CA THR A 262 3.80 4.64 -7.19
C THR A 262 5.01 5.55 -7.32
N SER A 263 4.75 6.84 -7.42
CA SER A 263 5.74 7.91 -7.28
C SER A 263 5.29 8.92 -6.23
N LEU A 264 6.25 9.57 -5.57
CA LEU A 264 6.05 10.47 -4.44
C LEU A 264 6.78 11.78 -4.67
N GLU A 265 6.38 12.81 -3.92
CA GLU A 265 7.20 14.00 -3.72
C GLU A 265 8.39 13.67 -2.82
N GLU A 266 9.50 14.40 -2.99
CA GLU A 266 10.74 14.14 -2.24
C GLU A 266 10.56 14.28 -0.72
N SER A 267 9.76 15.25 -0.26
CA SER A 267 9.48 15.47 1.17
C SER A 267 8.70 14.35 1.83
N ASP A 268 8.01 13.54 1.03
CA ASP A 268 6.92 12.69 1.49
C ASP A 268 7.32 11.23 1.63
N LEU A 269 8.44 10.86 0.98
CA LEU A 269 8.97 9.50 0.98
C LEU A 269 9.19 8.96 2.40
N CYS A 270 9.88 9.72 3.24
CA CYS A 270 10.25 9.25 4.57
C CYS A 270 9.03 9.20 5.52
N ILE A 271 8.01 10.04 5.31
CA ILE A 271 6.77 10.05 6.11
C ILE A 271 6.05 8.71 6.01
N LEU A 272 6.15 8.03 4.87
CA LEU A 272 5.44 6.78 4.65
C LEU A 272 6.14 5.51 5.10
N HIS A 273 7.45 5.60 5.30
CA HIS A 273 8.28 4.43 5.65
C HIS A 273 8.86 4.51 7.06
N LEU A 274 8.90 5.71 7.64
CA LEU A 274 9.43 5.96 8.97
C LEU A 274 8.37 6.61 9.86
N ASN A 275 8.30 6.18 11.11
CA ASN A 275 7.53 6.88 12.14
C ASN A 275 8.28 8.15 12.57
N VAL A 276 8.32 9.15 11.69
CA VAL A 276 9.03 10.43 11.96
C VAL A 276 8.39 11.18 13.13
N LEU A 277 7.11 10.90 13.44
CA LEU A 277 6.39 11.52 14.56
C LEU A 277 6.74 10.89 15.93
N GLY A 278 7.35 9.70 15.95
CA GLY A 278 7.76 9.02 17.17
C GLY A 278 9.19 9.34 17.62
N ILE A 279 10.02 9.86 16.73
CA ILE A 279 11.36 10.36 17.06
C ILE A 279 11.22 11.86 17.25
N GLY A 280 10.82 12.26 18.46
CA GLY A 280 11.22 13.58 18.92
C GLY A 280 12.73 13.67 18.73
N LEU A 281 13.17 14.65 17.95
CA LEU A 281 14.56 15.11 17.94
C LEU A 281 14.96 15.38 19.40
N LEU A 282 15.55 14.38 20.04
CA LEU A 282 16.25 14.45 21.31
C LEU A 282 17.74 14.56 21.02
#